data_AF-A0A0J8R400-F1
#
_entry.id   AF-A0A0J8R400-F1
#
_cell.length_a   1.000
_cell.length_b   1.000
_cell.length_c   1.000
_cell.angle_alpha   90.00
_cell.angle_beta   90.00
_cell.angle_gamma   90.00
#
_symmetry.space_group_name_H-M   'P 1'
#
loop_
_entity.id
_entity.type
_entity.pdbx_description
1 polymer ?
#
loop_
_entity_poly.entity_id
_entity_poly.type
_entity_poly.pdbx_seq_one_letter_code
_entity_poly.pdbx_strand_id
1 'polypeptide(L)'
;MLVSQLQMFITRKIPIRFGMVPTLPDEASMQQIRVASYLHQTYGLKTLLTYFENALEGAKSQIVWPSKDSFNAAVQDREHHADRPKLTFEEILSSDHFEPTIITKTKAYLKRLSSDGPNPPMFVNGAIIPRDEHWMQPLVTRLAQDLEEIQQAIYGGLYDDDSWLPIHFLDGAVLTRNPLIIPEDPGAIQIRDLHAAFKSRRSAFDALPRIRASSDSNLENWSSLILIADFDSEDGIKQLGSVLEFREKNPGIEVLLLHDSHLDFSGRVSAELFNLMKESRDVDVSALKSILEVGSERLLTQEPDVERRRNYFSSFSPLARELGSNQGGVDIVFNGRLIGPIPSSSLFGYWKKFLKGLPYHISALYVVDLNRFRELAAGDRLRGQYQSLSADPNSLANLDQDLPNHMQHAIPIKSLSQDWLWCETWCSDEALKTARTIDLCNNPMTKEPKLERARRQVPEWTEYDDEIAELGRRVAREQGQAGDEKNEKMRERDEL
;
A
#
# COMPACT_ATOMS: atom_id res chain seq x y z
N MET A 1 12.09 -27.49 6.22
CA MET A 1 13.26 -27.32 5.33
C MET A 1 13.92 -25.95 5.47
N LEU A 2 13.17 -24.83 5.40
CA LEU A 2 13.74 -23.48 5.53
C LEU A 2 14.39 -23.21 6.91
N VAL A 3 13.73 -23.63 8.01
CA VAL A 3 14.21 -23.41 9.39
C VAL A 3 15.58 -24.07 9.62
N SER A 4 15.74 -25.32 9.21
CA SER A 4 16.99 -26.07 9.36
C SER A 4 18.12 -25.50 8.49
N GLN A 5 17.80 -25.05 7.28
CA GLN A 5 18.78 -24.40 6.38
C GLN A 5 19.24 -23.04 6.93
N LEU A 6 18.34 -22.20 7.40
CA LEU A 6 18.69 -20.90 8.00
C LEU A 6 19.51 -21.06 9.27
N GLN A 7 19.14 -22.00 10.14
CA GLN A 7 19.96 -22.34 11.31
C GLN A 7 21.36 -22.79 10.93
N MET A 8 21.52 -23.58 9.85
CA MET A 8 22.83 -23.98 9.37
C MET A 8 23.69 -22.76 9.02
N PHE A 9 23.14 -21.77 8.31
CA PHE A 9 23.88 -20.56 7.94
C PHE A 9 24.26 -19.71 9.15
N ILE A 10 23.35 -19.57 10.10
CA ILE A 10 23.60 -18.85 11.36
C ILE A 10 24.68 -19.57 12.18
N THR A 11 24.59 -20.90 12.32
CA THR A 11 25.53 -21.72 13.08
C THR A 11 26.92 -21.70 12.44
N ARG A 12 26.99 -21.68 11.10
CA ARG A 12 28.24 -21.55 10.33
C ARG A 12 28.78 -20.13 10.27
N LYS A 13 28.13 -19.16 10.92
CA LYS A 13 28.54 -17.74 10.98
C LYS A 13 28.80 -17.14 9.60
N ILE A 14 27.94 -17.47 8.63
CA ILE A 14 28.02 -16.88 7.30
C ILE A 14 27.75 -15.38 7.44
N PRO A 15 28.56 -14.49 6.84
CA PRO A 15 28.44 -13.03 6.99
C PRO A 15 27.27 -12.45 6.17
N ILE A 16 26.06 -12.97 6.39
CA ILE A 16 24.84 -12.57 5.73
C ILE A 16 23.77 -12.38 6.80
N ARG A 17 23.01 -11.28 6.68
CA ARG A 17 21.86 -11.04 7.54
C ARG A 17 20.61 -11.64 6.90
N PHE A 18 20.03 -12.63 7.55
CA PHE A 18 18.75 -13.22 7.12
C PHE A 18 17.57 -12.53 7.81
N GLY A 19 16.52 -12.27 7.03
CA GLY A 19 15.23 -11.80 7.52
C GLY A 19 14.13 -12.74 7.06
N MET A 20 13.08 -12.88 7.87
CA MET A 20 11.89 -13.64 7.51
C MET A 20 10.65 -12.79 7.76
N VAL A 21 9.74 -12.82 6.80
CA VAL A 21 8.42 -12.21 6.93
C VAL A 21 7.38 -13.31 6.71
N PRO A 22 6.52 -13.60 7.69
CA PRO A 22 5.54 -14.67 7.55
C PRO A 22 4.44 -14.27 6.58
N THR A 23 4.05 -15.19 5.70
CA THR A 23 2.86 -15.06 4.86
C THR A 23 1.60 -15.22 5.69
N LEU A 24 0.54 -14.48 5.37
CA LEU A 24 -0.70 -14.44 6.14
C LEU A 24 -1.95 -14.78 5.27
N PRO A 25 -1.99 -15.95 4.61
CA PRO A 25 -3.10 -16.31 3.71
C PRO A 25 -4.39 -16.66 4.46
N ASP A 26 -4.29 -17.16 5.70
CA ASP A 26 -5.40 -17.70 6.47
C ASP A 26 -5.33 -17.33 7.96
N GLU A 27 -6.38 -17.66 8.69
CA GLU A 27 -6.50 -17.40 10.13
C GLU A 27 -5.44 -18.14 10.95
N ALA A 28 -5.10 -19.38 10.57
CA ALA A 28 -4.09 -20.18 11.26
C ALA A 28 -2.72 -19.47 11.21
N SER A 29 -2.36 -18.90 10.05
CA SER A 29 -1.14 -18.11 9.85
C SER A 29 -1.17 -16.81 10.69
N MET A 30 -2.33 -16.18 10.83
CA MET A 30 -2.54 -15.00 11.68
C MET A 30 -2.41 -15.33 13.17
N GLN A 31 -2.82 -16.51 13.61
CA GLN A 31 -2.58 -16.95 15.00
C GLN A 31 -1.11 -17.38 15.21
N GLN A 32 -0.48 -17.99 14.20
CA GLN A 32 0.92 -18.42 14.23
C GLN A 32 1.87 -17.23 14.38
N ILE A 33 1.64 -16.12 13.67
CA ILE A 33 2.46 -14.91 13.81
C ILE A 33 2.35 -14.29 15.20
N ARG A 34 1.21 -14.42 15.91
CA ARG A 34 1.06 -13.91 17.29
C ARG A 34 2.02 -14.64 18.22
N VAL A 35 1.98 -15.98 18.19
CA VAL A 35 2.87 -16.83 18.99
C VAL A 35 4.33 -16.59 18.61
N ALA A 36 4.64 -16.54 17.31
CA ALA A 36 5.99 -16.29 16.82
C ALA A 36 6.55 -14.93 17.26
N SER A 37 5.74 -13.88 17.17
CA SER A 37 6.14 -12.51 17.54
C SER A 37 6.40 -12.41 19.04
N TYR A 38 5.53 -12.99 19.87
CA TYR A 38 5.73 -13.04 21.31
C TYR A 38 7.00 -13.82 21.67
N LEU A 39 7.20 -15.02 21.11
CA LEU A 39 8.39 -15.82 21.38
C LEU A 39 9.68 -15.07 21.00
N HIS A 40 9.69 -14.40 19.85
CA HIS A 40 10.84 -13.60 19.43
C HIS A 40 11.10 -12.40 20.34
N GLN A 41 10.07 -11.64 20.70
CA GLN A 41 10.21 -10.42 21.50
C GLN A 41 10.50 -10.69 22.98
N THR A 42 10.00 -11.81 23.52
CA THR A 42 10.09 -12.12 24.95
C THR A 42 11.24 -13.09 25.28
N TYR A 43 11.52 -14.06 24.41
CA TYR A 43 12.51 -15.12 24.65
C TYR A 43 13.63 -15.19 23.61
N GLY A 44 13.59 -14.33 22.58
CA GLY A 44 14.61 -14.25 21.54
C GLY A 44 14.49 -15.30 20.42
N LEU A 45 15.35 -15.13 19.41
CA LEU A 45 15.32 -15.90 18.15
C LEU A 45 15.52 -17.41 18.35
N LYS A 46 16.41 -17.83 19.26
CA LYS A 46 16.68 -19.26 19.50
C LYS A 46 15.40 -19.98 19.96
N THR A 47 14.57 -19.32 20.75
CA THR A 47 13.33 -19.90 21.30
C THR A 47 12.26 -20.02 20.22
N LEU A 48 12.14 -18.98 19.39
CA LEU A 48 11.27 -19.00 18.21
C LEU A 48 11.62 -20.14 17.25
N LEU A 49 12.91 -20.34 16.95
CA LEU A 49 13.33 -21.38 16.03
C LEU A 49 13.04 -22.80 16.58
N THR A 50 13.32 -23.04 17.87
CA THR A 50 12.97 -24.31 18.54
C THR A 50 11.46 -24.57 18.49
N TYR A 51 10.63 -23.54 18.69
CA TYR A 51 9.18 -23.67 18.54
C TYR A 51 8.77 -24.11 17.12
N PHE A 52 9.34 -23.48 16.09
CA PHE A 52 9.03 -23.87 14.71
C PHE A 52 9.49 -25.28 14.38
N GLU A 53 10.64 -25.72 14.88
CA GLU A 53 11.13 -27.10 14.68
C GLU A 53 10.17 -28.12 15.29
N ASN A 54 9.82 -27.94 16.58
CA ASN A 54 8.88 -28.82 17.27
C ASN A 54 7.51 -28.85 16.59
N ALA A 55 7.01 -27.68 16.15
CA ALA A 55 5.75 -27.57 15.43
C ALA A 55 5.79 -28.26 14.05
N LEU A 56 6.93 -28.20 13.35
CA LEU A 56 7.15 -28.88 12.07
C LEU A 56 7.28 -30.41 12.22
N GLU A 57 7.95 -30.89 13.26
CA GLU A 57 8.09 -32.34 13.53
C GLU A 57 6.75 -32.97 13.93
N GLY A 58 5.90 -32.23 14.66
CA GLY A 58 4.56 -32.67 15.05
C GLY A 58 3.51 -32.58 13.94
N ALA A 59 3.76 -31.79 12.88
CA ALA A 59 2.79 -31.55 11.82
C ALA A 59 2.82 -32.63 10.73
N LYS A 60 1.75 -33.42 10.64
CA LYS A 60 1.49 -34.31 9.49
C LYS A 60 0.67 -33.64 8.38
N SER A 61 0.21 -32.40 8.58
CA SER A 61 -0.69 -31.65 7.70
C SER A 61 -0.02 -30.44 7.03
N GLN A 62 -0.56 -29.99 5.90
CA GLN A 62 -0.12 -28.79 5.19
C GLN A 62 -0.46 -27.48 5.91
N ILE A 63 -1.53 -27.47 6.73
CA ILE A 63 -1.91 -26.34 7.58
C ILE A 63 -1.52 -26.68 9.01
N VAL A 64 -0.68 -25.84 9.61
CA VAL A 64 -0.15 -26.02 10.97
C VAL A 64 -0.72 -24.92 11.84
N TRP A 65 -1.69 -25.28 12.68
CA TRP A 65 -2.19 -24.40 13.73
C TRP A 65 -1.15 -24.25 14.85
N PRO A 66 -1.20 -23.14 15.62
CA PRO A 66 -0.32 -22.98 16.76
C PRO A 66 -0.45 -24.12 17.76
N SER A 67 0.66 -24.81 18.05
CA SER A 67 0.71 -25.92 19.00
C SER A 67 1.09 -25.43 20.40
N LYS A 68 0.18 -25.65 21.37
CA LYS A 68 0.44 -25.38 22.79
C LYS A 68 1.59 -26.21 23.34
N ASP A 69 1.67 -27.49 22.95
CA ASP A 69 2.73 -28.40 23.39
C ASP A 69 4.10 -27.93 22.87
N SER A 70 4.17 -27.55 21.59
CA SER A 70 5.39 -27.01 20.99
C SER A 70 5.82 -25.70 21.65
N PHE A 71 4.85 -24.84 22.01
CA PHE A 71 5.10 -23.58 22.72
C PHE A 71 5.67 -23.84 24.13
N ASN A 72 5.03 -24.71 24.90
CA ASN A 72 5.47 -25.05 26.25
C ASN A 72 6.87 -25.66 26.24
N ALA A 73 7.14 -26.57 25.31
CA ALA A 73 8.46 -27.18 25.13
C ALA A 73 9.53 -26.16 24.74
N ALA A 74 9.19 -25.15 23.92
CA ALA A 74 10.15 -24.12 23.51
C ALA A 74 10.50 -23.16 24.66
N VAL A 75 9.53 -22.83 25.51
CA VAL A 75 9.68 -21.86 26.61
C VAL A 75 10.21 -22.49 27.91
N GLN A 76 10.11 -23.82 28.04
CA GLN A 76 10.59 -24.54 29.22
C GLN A 76 12.06 -24.21 29.53
N ASP A 77 12.32 -23.85 30.79
CA ASP A 77 13.64 -23.52 31.33
C ASP A 77 14.41 -22.40 30.59
N ARG A 78 13.69 -21.52 29.87
CA ARG A 78 14.27 -20.37 29.16
C ARG A 78 14.05 -19.07 29.93
N GLU A 79 15.12 -18.29 30.05
CA GLU A 79 15.06 -16.93 30.55
C GLU A 79 14.31 -16.02 29.55
N HIS A 80 13.53 -15.09 30.09
CA HIS A 80 12.81 -14.08 29.30
C HIS A 80 13.40 -12.70 29.55
N HIS A 81 13.19 -11.78 28.61
CA HIS A 81 13.54 -10.38 28.79
C HIS A 81 12.78 -9.79 29.98
N ALA A 82 13.51 -9.21 30.95
CA ALA A 82 12.95 -8.71 32.21
C ALA A 82 11.82 -7.69 32.04
N ASP A 83 11.82 -6.94 30.94
CA ASP A 83 10.84 -5.90 30.64
C ASP A 83 9.53 -6.42 30.01
N ARG A 84 9.38 -7.75 29.85
CA ARG A 84 8.25 -8.37 29.15
C ARG A 84 7.50 -9.35 30.04
N PRO A 85 6.17 -9.19 30.22
CA PRO A 85 5.40 -10.10 31.04
C PRO A 85 5.34 -11.50 30.42
N LYS A 86 5.42 -12.52 31.28
CA LYS A 86 5.22 -13.92 30.88
C LYS A 86 3.73 -14.19 30.70
N LEU A 87 3.31 -14.33 29.45
CA LEU A 87 1.95 -14.69 29.05
C LEU A 87 1.83 -16.19 28.80
N THR A 88 0.64 -16.72 29.06
CA THR A 88 0.22 -18.08 28.70
C THR A 88 -0.16 -18.19 27.22
N PHE A 89 -0.22 -19.42 26.71
CA PHE A 89 -0.57 -19.67 25.31
C PHE A 89 -1.96 -19.12 24.94
N GLU A 90 -2.95 -19.33 25.80
CA GLU A 90 -4.32 -18.82 25.59
C GLU A 90 -4.36 -17.28 25.62
N GLU A 91 -3.64 -16.65 26.54
CA GLU A 91 -3.57 -15.18 26.63
C GLU A 91 -2.95 -14.57 25.36
N ILE A 92 -1.90 -15.19 24.81
CA ILE A 92 -1.28 -14.72 23.56
C ILE A 92 -2.25 -14.74 22.39
N LEU A 93 -3.04 -15.82 22.27
CA LEU A 93 -4.04 -15.94 21.21
C LEU A 93 -5.21 -14.97 21.39
N SER A 94 -5.54 -14.61 22.63
CA SER A 94 -6.68 -13.76 22.98
C SER A 94 -6.33 -12.27 23.14
N SER A 95 -5.04 -11.93 23.20
CA SER A 95 -4.60 -10.56 23.50
C SER A 95 -4.57 -9.66 22.26
N ASP A 96 -5.23 -8.50 22.36
CA ASP A 96 -5.13 -7.44 21.35
C ASP A 96 -3.74 -6.76 21.33
N HIS A 97 -2.92 -7.01 22.35
CA HIS A 97 -1.63 -6.34 22.56
C HIS A 97 -0.63 -6.52 21.41
N PHE A 98 -0.74 -7.62 20.66
CA PHE A 98 0.14 -7.92 19.52
C PHE A 98 -0.56 -7.79 18.16
N GLU A 99 -1.87 -7.54 18.14
CA GLU A 99 -2.75 -7.92 17.04
C GLU A 99 -2.85 -6.93 15.88
N PRO A 100 -3.22 -5.65 16.04
CA PRO A 100 -3.52 -4.83 14.88
C PRO A 100 -2.25 -4.42 14.14
N THR A 101 -1.21 -4.01 14.87
CA THR A 101 -0.07 -3.34 14.25
C THR A 101 0.87 -4.30 13.51
N ILE A 102 1.18 -5.48 14.06
CA ILE A 102 2.12 -6.41 13.41
C ILE A 102 1.47 -7.08 12.21
N ILE A 103 0.23 -7.58 12.34
CA ILE A 103 -0.50 -8.21 11.23
C ILE A 103 -0.73 -7.19 10.11
N THR A 104 -1.20 -5.98 10.45
CA THR A 104 -1.44 -4.92 9.44
C THR A 104 -0.14 -4.48 8.78
N LYS A 105 0.94 -4.25 9.53
CA LYS A 105 2.26 -3.90 8.94
C LYS A 105 2.81 -5.03 8.08
N THR A 106 2.62 -6.28 8.48
CA THR A 106 3.07 -7.45 7.72
C THR A 106 2.27 -7.56 6.42
N LYS A 107 0.93 -7.48 6.46
CA LYS A 107 0.08 -7.46 5.27
C LYS A 107 0.44 -6.30 4.34
N ALA A 108 0.63 -5.10 4.88
CA ALA A 108 1.04 -3.93 4.11
C ALA A 108 2.43 -4.12 3.46
N TYR A 109 3.39 -4.69 4.19
CA TYR A 109 4.71 -5.02 3.66
C TYR A 109 4.64 -6.04 2.52
N LEU A 110 3.90 -7.14 2.72
CA LEU A 110 3.73 -8.19 1.71
C LEU A 110 3.03 -7.64 0.46
N LYS A 111 1.94 -6.87 0.63
CA LYS A 111 1.21 -6.25 -0.48
C LYS A 111 2.08 -5.25 -1.27
N ARG A 112 2.85 -4.42 -0.57
CA ARG A 112 3.78 -3.44 -1.18
C ARG A 112 4.81 -4.09 -2.10
N LEU A 113 5.25 -5.30 -1.74
CA LEU A 113 6.23 -6.08 -2.51
C LEU A 113 5.58 -7.19 -3.37
N SER A 114 4.25 -7.20 -3.48
CA SER A 114 3.47 -8.25 -4.17
C SER A 114 3.92 -9.67 -3.79
N SER A 115 4.04 -9.91 -2.49
CA SER A 115 4.51 -11.15 -1.86
C SER A 115 3.43 -11.76 -0.95
N ASP A 116 2.18 -11.39 -1.15
CA ASP A 116 0.98 -11.90 -0.47
C ASP A 116 0.35 -13.12 -1.16
N GLY A 117 0.90 -13.51 -2.32
CA GLY A 117 0.51 -14.73 -3.04
C GLY A 117 1.08 -16.03 -2.45
N PRO A 118 0.74 -17.20 -3.03
CA PRO A 118 1.11 -18.51 -2.50
C PRO A 118 2.62 -18.80 -2.57
N ASN A 119 3.30 -18.26 -3.59
CA ASN A 119 4.72 -18.45 -3.83
C ASN A 119 5.43 -17.08 -3.85
N PRO A 120 5.63 -16.43 -2.69
CA PRO A 120 6.36 -15.18 -2.65
C PRO A 120 7.83 -15.41 -3.00
N PRO A 121 8.45 -14.47 -3.72
CA PRO A 121 9.88 -14.52 -3.99
C PRO A 121 10.69 -14.16 -2.75
N MET A 122 12.00 -14.39 -2.83
CA MET A 122 12.97 -13.93 -1.86
C MET A 122 13.62 -12.63 -2.34
N PHE A 123 14.07 -11.80 -1.40
CA PHE A 123 14.77 -10.56 -1.69
C PHE A 123 16.19 -10.62 -1.14
N VAL A 124 17.18 -10.32 -1.98
CA VAL A 124 18.60 -10.29 -1.63
C VAL A 124 19.15 -8.97 -2.09
N ASN A 125 19.49 -8.09 -1.14
CA ASN A 125 19.97 -6.73 -1.44
C ASN A 125 19.08 -5.96 -2.44
N GLY A 126 17.75 -6.15 -2.35
CA GLY A 126 16.78 -5.53 -3.27
C GLY A 126 16.52 -6.33 -4.55
N ALA A 127 17.39 -7.26 -4.93
CA ALA A 127 17.17 -8.16 -6.07
C ALA A 127 16.17 -9.27 -5.73
N ILE A 128 15.40 -9.70 -6.73
CA ILE A 128 14.35 -10.72 -6.61
C ILE A 128 14.96 -12.08 -6.95
N ILE A 129 14.74 -13.07 -6.10
CA ILE A 129 15.14 -14.46 -6.32
C ILE A 129 13.91 -15.36 -6.20
N PRO A 130 13.60 -16.19 -7.22
CA PRO A 130 12.52 -17.17 -7.13
C PRO A 130 12.71 -18.13 -5.95
N ARG A 131 11.63 -18.41 -5.23
CA ARG A 131 11.63 -19.33 -4.07
C ARG A 131 11.22 -20.74 -4.50
N ASP A 132 12.01 -21.35 -5.38
CA ASP A 132 11.83 -22.74 -5.83
C ASP A 132 12.78 -23.70 -5.10
N GLU A 133 12.85 -24.98 -5.51
CA GLU A 133 13.76 -25.96 -4.90
C GLU A 133 15.24 -25.65 -5.11
N HIS A 134 15.58 -24.80 -6.10
CA HIS A 134 16.94 -24.47 -6.53
C HIS A 134 17.39 -23.07 -6.07
N TRP A 135 16.58 -22.35 -5.28
CA TRP A 135 16.79 -20.96 -4.82
C TRP A 135 18.19 -20.66 -4.24
N MET A 136 18.89 -21.66 -3.72
CA MET A 136 20.24 -21.54 -3.17
C MET A 136 21.29 -21.17 -4.21
N GLN A 137 21.19 -21.73 -5.43
CA GLN A 137 22.14 -21.43 -6.50
C GLN A 137 22.09 -19.96 -6.97
N PRO A 138 20.92 -19.38 -7.28
CA PRO A 138 20.84 -17.96 -7.61
C PRO A 138 21.20 -17.07 -6.41
N LEU A 139 20.90 -17.47 -5.17
CA LEU A 139 21.35 -16.75 -3.98
C LEU A 139 22.88 -16.64 -3.94
N VAL A 140 23.60 -17.75 -4.03
CA VAL A 140 25.08 -17.76 -3.96
C VAL A 140 25.67 -16.97 -5.12
N THR A 141 25.12 -17.12 -6.33
CA THR A 141 25.55 -16.38 -7.51
C THR A 141 25.38 -14.87 -7.31
N ARG A 142 24.21 -14.44 -6.82
CA ARG A 142 23.91 -13.03 -6.56
C ARG A 142 24.83 -12.44 -5.50
N LEU A 143 25.06 -13.16 -4.40
CA LEU A 143 25.94 -12.69 -3.33
C LEU A 143 27.40 -12.57 -3.76
N ALA A 144 27.88 -13.45 -4.64
CA ALA A 144 29.23 -13.34 -5.19
C ALA A 144 29.37 -12.07 -6.04
N GLN A 145 28.37 -11.78 -6.89
CA GLN A 145 28.31 -10.54 -7.68
C GLN A 145 28.25 -9.30 -6.79
N ASP A 146 27.35 -9.28 -5.81
CA ASP A 146 27.18 -8.18 -4.86
C ASP A 146 28.49 -7.89 -4.09
N LEU A 147 29.23 -8.94 -3.72
CA LEU A 147 30.52 -8.81 -3.04
C LEU A 147 31.58 -8.18 -3.93
N GLU A 148 31.69 -8.60 -5.19
CA GLU A 148 32.63 -8.02 -6.16
C GLU A 148 32.32 -6.55 -6.43
N GLU A 149 31.04 -6.19 -6.58
CA GLU A 149 30.59 -4.80 -6.78
C GLU A 149 30.95 -3.91 -5.57
N ILE A 150 30.67 -4.36 -4.35
CA ILE A 150 31.06 -3.63 -3.13
C ILE A 150 32.58 -3.51 -3.02
N GLN A 151 33.35 -4.56 -3.31
CA GLN A 151 34.81 -4.53 -3.25
C GLN A 151 35.39 -3.50 -4.21
N GLN A 152 34.86 -3.43 -5.44
CA GLN A 152 35.26 -2.43 -6.42
C GLN A 152 34.91 -1.02 -5.95
N ALA A 153 33.73 -0.83 -5.36
CA ALA A 153 33.31 0.47 -4.86
C ALA A 153 34.17 0.96 -3.68
N ILE A 154 34.53 0.06 -2.76
CA ILE A 154 35.45 0.35 -1.66
C ILE A 154 36.84 0.67 -2.20
N TYR A 155 37.36 -0.11 -3.15
CA TYR A 155 38.66 0.16 -3.77
C TYR A 155 38.68 1.51 -4.51
N GLY A 156 37.56 1.89 -5.12
CA GLY A 156 37.35 3.19 -5.74
C GLY A 156 37.21 4.35 -4.76
N GLY A 157 37.20 4.10 -3.45
CA GLY A 157 37.09 5.13 -2.41
C GLY A 157 35.69 5.74 -2.29
N LEU A 158 34.64 5.04 -2.73
CA LEU A 158 33.26 5.52 -2.64
C LEU A 158 32.68 5.46 -1.22
N TYR A 159 33.27 4.65 -0.34
CA TYR A 159 32.77 4.39 1.01
C TYR A 159 33.89 4.52 2.03
N ASP A 160 33.54 5.06 3.20
CA ASP A 160 34.36 5.11 4.40
C ASP A 160 33.98 4.01 5.40
N ASP A 161 34.68 3.94 6.53
CA ASP A 161 34.48 2.90 7.55
C ASP A 161 33.10 2.97 8.24
N ASP A 162 32.46 4.14 8.25
CA ASP A 162 31.15 4.38 8.88
C ASP A 162 29.97 4.23 7.90
N SER A 163 30.25 3.95 6.62
CA SER A 163 29.26 3.83 5.57
C SER A 163 28.37 2.59 5.73
N TRP A 164 27.05 2.79 5.65
CA TRP A 164 26.08 1.68 5.64
C TRP A 164 26.01 1.03 4.24
N LEU A 165 26.93 0.09 3.97
CA LEU A 165 27.11 -0.56 2.66
C LEU A 165 25.83 -1.05 1.94
N PRO A 166 24.79 -1.58 2.61
CA PRO A 166 23.55 -1.98 1.93
C PRO A 166 22.89 -0.86 1.12
N ILE A 167 23.17 0.42 1.41
CA ILE A 167 22.67 1.54 0.62
C ILE A 167 23.14 1.48 -0.85
N HIS A 168 24.29 0.86 -1.14
CA HIS A 168 24.80 0.71 -2.49
C HIS A 168 23.76 0.07 -3.44
N PHE A 169 22.99 -0.89 -2.93
CA PHE A 169 21.97 -1.58 -3.72
C PHE A 169 20.56 -0.98 -3.56
N LEU A 170 20.34 -0.22 -2.49
CA LEU A 170 19.03 0.33 -2.16
C LEU A 170 18.84 1.77 -2.63
N ASP A 171 19.93 2.46 -2.99
CA ASP A 171 19.85 3.78 -3.58
C ASP A 171 19.17 3.72 -4.96
N GLY A 172 18.18 4.60 -5.17
CA GLY A 172 17.33 4.56 -6.36
C GLY A 172 16.41 3.33 -6.48
N ALA A 173 16.39 2.42 -5.49
CA ALA A 173 15.52 1.25 -5.53
C ALA A 173 14.03 1.64 -5.45
N VAL A 174 13.20 0.94 -6.23
CA VAL A 174 11.76 1.20 -6.26
C VAL A 174 11.13 0.76 -4.93
N LEU A 175 10.31 1.63 -4.33
CA LEU A 175 9.69 1.38 -3.02
C LEU A 175 8.56 0.34 -3.06
N THR A 176 8.00 0.08 -4.24
CA THR A 176 6.92 -0.89 -4.44
C THR A 176 7.25 -1.80 -5.62
N ARG A 177 6.73 -3.03 -5.57
CA ARG A 177 6.90 -3.98 -6.68
C ARG A 177 5.58 -4.13 -7.43
N ASN A 178 5.68 -4.22 -8.75
CA ASN A 178 4.58 -4.70 -9.59
C ASN A 178 5.09 -5.87 -10.45
N PRO A 179 4.63 -7.11 -10.19
CA PRO A 179 5.11 -8.31 -10.89
C PRO A 179 4.78 -8.31 -12.38
N LEU A 180 3.80 -7.53 -12.84
CA LEU A 180 3.48 -7.40 -14.27
C LEU A 180 4.55 -6.56 -15.01
N ILE A 181 5.18 -5.61 -14.31
CA ILE A 181 6.24 -4.75 -14.86
C ILE A 181 7.63 -5.35 -14.62
N ILE A 182 7.85 -6.00 -13.48
CA ILE A 182 9.10 -6.67 -13.14
C ILE A 182 8.76 -8.12 -12.71
N PRO A 183 8.60 -9.04 -13.69
CA PRO A 183 8.30 -10.43 -13.40
C PRO A 183 9.49 -11.13 -12.74
N GLU A 184 9.20 -12.22 -12.02
CA GLU A 184 10.24 -13.06 -11.39
C GLU A 184 11.02 -13.86 -12.43
N ASP A 185 10.32 -14.30 -13.46
CA ASP A 185 10.90 -14.91 -14.64
C ASP A 185 11.05 -13.85 -15.74
N PRO A 186 12.28 -13.48 -16.13
CA PRO A 186 12.53 -12.60 -17.26
C PRO A 186 11.92 -13.12 -18.57
N GLY A 187 11.75 -14.44 -18.71
CA GLY A 187 11.09 -15.08 -19.86
C GLY A 187 9.60 -14.76 -19.97
N ALA A 188 8.96 -14.29 -18.91
CA ALA A 188 7.56 -13.85 -18.93
C ALA A 188 7.37 -12.49 -19.63
N ILE A 189 8.45 -11.75 -19.92
CA ILE A 189 8.37 -10.47 -20.63
C ILE A 189 7.99 -10.72 -22.10
N GLN A 190 6.83 -10.22 -22.50
CA GLN A 190 6.33 -10.35 -23.86
C GLN A 190 6.56 -9.06 -24.65
N ILE A 191 7.41 -9.14 -25.68
CA ILE A 191 7.65 -8.05 -26.63
C ILE A 191 6.95 -8.38 -27.95
N ARG A 192 6.19 -7.41 -28.47
CA ARG A 192 5.45 -7.50 -29.73
C ARG A 192 6.08 -6.57 -30.75
N ASP A 193 6.25 -7.10 -31.97
CA ASP A 193 6.74 -6.31 -33.09
C ASP A 193 5.63 -5.41 -33.63
N LEU A 194 5.64 -4.15 -33.19
CA LEU A 194 4.69 -3.14 -33.64
C LEU A 194 4.82 -2.82 -35.13
N HIS A 195 6.00 -2.98 -35.73
CA HIS A 195 6.20 -2.72 -37.15
C HIS A 195 5.59 -3.82 -38.01
N ALA A 196 5.75 -5.08 -37.61
CA ALA A 196 5.07 -6.20 -38.25
C ALA A 196 3.54 -6.04 -38.14
N ALA A 197 3.03 -5.72 -36.94
CA ALA A 197 1.61 -5.46 -36.72
C ALA A 197 1.07 -4.28 -37.54
N PHE A 198 1.85 -3.20 -37.65
CA PHE A 198 1.49 -2.05 -38.47
C PHE A 198 1.43 -2.40 -39.97
N LYS A 199 2.39 -3.19 -40.47
CA LYS A 199 2.39 -3.65 -41.86
C LYS A 199 1.23 -4.59 -42.17
N SER A 200 0.94 -5.54 -41.28
CA SER A 200 -0.13 -6.52 -41.47
C SER A 200 -1.51 -5.89 -41.35
N ARG A 201 -1.68 -4.89 -40.48
CA ARG A 201 -2.99 -4.28 -40.15
C ARG A 201 -3.00 -2.76 -40.23
N ARG A 202 -2.40 -2.20 -41.28
CA ARG A 202 -2.31 -0.75 -41.48
C ARG A 202 -3.66 -0.04 -41.37
N SER A 203 -4.71 -0.59 -41.98
CA SER A 203 -6.06 -0.01 -41.94
C SER A 203 -6.63 0.07 -40.52
N ALA A 204 -6.30 -0.89 -39.64
CA ALA A 204 -6.71 -0.85 -38.24
C ALA A 204 -6.00 0.28 -37.49
N PHE A 205 -4.67 0.39 -37.62
CA PHE A 205 -3.90 1.48 -37.01
C PHE A 205 -4.30 2.86 -37.53
N ASP A 206 -4.68 2.96 -38.81
CA ASP A 206 -5.14 4.21 -39.41
C ASP A 206 -6.53 4.63 -38.92
N ALA A 207 -7.36 3.67 -38.51
CA ALA A 207 -8.73 3.91 -38.04
C ALA A 207 -8.89 3.97 -36.51
N LEU A 208 -7.91 3.49 -35.73
CA LEU A 208 -7.98 3.44 -34.26
C LEU A 208 -8.12 4.85 -33.64
N PRO A 209 -9.01 5.01 -32.64
CA PRO A 209 -9.04 6.20 -31.80
C PRO A 209 -7.69 6.43 -31.14
N ARG A 210 -7.23 7.68 -31.17
CA ARG A 210 -5.96 8.03 -30.54
C ARG A 210 -5.95 9.39 -29.86
N ILE A 211 -5.15 9.50 -28.83
CA ILE A 211 -4.72 10.77 -28.25
C ILE A 211 -3.34 11.05 -28.80
N ARG A 212 -3.23 12.04 -29.69
CA ARG A 212 -1.99 12.37 -30.38
C ARG A 212 -0.93 12.88 -29.38
N ALA A 213 0.34 12.54 -29.60
CA ALA A 213 1.44 13.16 -28.87
C ALA A 213 1.51 14.67 -29.14
N SER A 214 1.87 15.46 -28.12
CA SER A 214 2.05 16.91 -28.27
C SER A 214 3.25 17.21 -29.17
N SER A 215 3.06 18.11 -30.14
CA SER A 215 4.13 18.59 -31.03
C SER A 215 5.27 19.29 -30.30
N ASP A 216 5.00 19.79 -29.09
CA ASP A 216 5.94 20.61 -28.31
C ASP A 216 6.84 19.74 -27.40
N SER A 217 6.70 18.42 -27.48
CA SER A 217 7.49 17.48 -26.69
C SER A 217 8.79 17.10 -27.39
N ASN A 218 9.89 17.02 -26.63
CA ASN A 218 11.18 16.55 -27.13
C ASN A 218 11.09 15.09 -27.57
N LEU A 219 11.83 14.73 -28.63
CA LEU A 219 11.89 13.38 -29.19
C LEU A 219 12.23 12.30 -28.13
N GLU A 220 13.05 12.65 -27.15
CA GLU A 220 13.44 11.76 -26.03
C GLU A 220 12.25 11.34 -25.16
N ASN A 221 11.18 12.12 -25.13
CA ASN A 221 9.96 11.86 -24.36
C ASN A 221 8.86 11.20 -25.19
N TRP A 222 9.12 10.90 -26.47
CA TRP A 222 8.13 10.27 -27.33
C TRP A 222 8.01 8.80 -27.01
N SER A 223 6.77 8.32 -26.87
CA SER A 223 6.48 6.91 -26.65
C SER A 223 5.08 6.59 -27.15
N SER A 224 4.82 5.31 -27.40
CA SER A 224 3.53 4.79 -27.84
C SER A 224 2.94 3.89 -26.77
N LEU A 225 1.68 4.11 -26.43
CA LEU A 225 0.89 3.30 -25.52
C LEU A 225 -0.38 2.84 -26.24
N ILE A 226 -0.67 1.54 -26.22
CA ILE A 226 -1.94 0.99 -26.71
C ILE A 226 -2.67 0.43 -25.50
N LEU A 227 -3.84 0.99 -25.19
CA LEU A 227 -4.73 0.45 -24.18
C LEU A 227 -5.73 -0.49 -24.85
N ILE A 228 -5.72 -1.76 -24.47
CA ILE A 228 -6.65 -2.78 -24.94
C ILE A 228 -7.55 -3.13 -23.76
N ALA A 229 -8.83 -2.77 -23.84
CA ALA A 229 -9.76 -3.06 -22.75
C ALA A 229 -11.22 -2.97 -23.22
N ASP A 230 -12.11 -3.59 -22.46
CA ASP A 230 -13.53 -3.30 -22.57
C ASP A 230 -13.84 -1.97 -21.86
N PHE A 231 -13.86 -0.87 -22.61
CA PHE A 231 -14.22 0.46 -22.11
C PHE A 231 -15.65 0.60 -21.56
N ASP A 232 -16.51 -0.40 -21.71
CA ASP A 232 -17.83 -0.42 -21.05
C ASP A 232 -17.82 -1.23 -19.75
N SER A 233 -16.76 -2.02 -19.50
CA SER A 233 -16.53 -2.70 -18.23
C SER A 233 -16.01 -1.74 -17.16
N GLU A 234 -16.27 -2.07 -15.88
CA GLU A 234 -15.76 -1.26 -14.77
C GLU A 234 -14.23 -1.14 -14.79
N ASP A 235 -13.54 -2.23 -15.13
CA ASP A 235 -12.09 -2.31 -15.14
C ASP A 235 -11.47 -1.53 -16.31
N GLY A 236 -12.07 -1.61 -17.50
CA GLY A 236 -11.63 -0.81 -18.64
C GLY A 236 -11.86 0.69 -18.44
N ILE A 237 -12.97 1.09 -17.83
CA ILE A 237 -13.23 2.50 -17.45
C ILE A 237 -12.18 3.00 -16.45
N LYS A 238 -11.86 2.21 -15.42
CA LYS A 238 -10.82 2.54 -14.42
C LYS A 238 -9.45 2.71 -15.08
N GLN A 239 -9.07 1.76 -15.94
CA GLN A 239 -7.76 1.82 -16.59
C GLN A 239 -7.68 2.97 -17.59
N LEU A 240 -8.74 3.23 -18.37
CA LEU A 240 -8.81 4.37 -19.28
C LEU A 240 -8.63 5.67 -18.50
N GLY A 241 -9.33 5.86 -17.38
CA GLY A 241 -9.13 7.03 -16.51
C GLY A 241 -7.68 7.21 -16.04
N SER A 242 -7.03 6.13 -15.64
CA SER A 242 -5.62 6.12 -15.20
C SER A 242 -4.66 6.49 -16.35
N VAL A 243 -4.90 5.96 -17.55
CA VAL A 243 -4.11 6.27 -18.75
C VAL A 243 -4.27 7.74 -19.15
N LEU A 244 -5.47 8.32 -19.02
CA LEU A 244 -5.68 9.75 -19.29
C LEU A 244 -4.89 10.65 -18.33
N GLU A 245 -4.90 10.35 -17.03
CA GLU A 245 -4.07 11.08 -16.05
C GLU A 245 -2.58 10.95 -16.35
N PHE A 246 -2.13 9.74 -16.68
CA PHE A 246 -0.74 9.49 -17.05
C PHE A 246 -0.34 10.29 -18.29
N ARG A 247 -1.23 10.34 -19.30
CA ARG A 247 -1.02 11.09 -20.54
C ARG A 247 -1.00 12.60 -20.33
N GLU A 248 -1.75 13.15 -19.38
CA GLU A 248 -1.66 14.59 -19.06
C GLU A 248 -0.30 14.98 -18.48
N LYS A 249 0.25 14.12 -17.61
CA LYS A 249 1.59 14.32 -17.03
C LYS A 249 2.71 14.09 -18.05
N ASN A 250 2.44 13.33 -19.11
CA ASN A 250 3.43 12.92 -20.11
C ASN A 250 2.95 13.25 -21.53
N PRO A 251 3.04 14.52 -21.96
CA PRO A 251 2.44 14.96 -23.22
C PRO A 251 3.07 14.38 -24.49
N GLY A 252 4.29 13.83 -24.42
CA GLY A 252 4.96 13.19 -25.54
C GLY A 252 4.46 11.78 -25.88
N ILE A 253 3.55 11.22 -25.08
CA ILE A 253 3.07 9.85 -25.29
C ILE A 253 1.87 9.86 -26.25
N GLU A 254 1.92 9.10 -27.33
CA GLU A 254 0.74 8.81 -28.16
C GLU A 254 -0.02 7.64 -27.53
N VAL A 255 -1.34 7.78 -27.36
CA VAL A 255 -2.20 6.74 -26.79
C VAL A 255 -3.18 6.24 -27.84
N LEU A 256 -3.13 4.96 -28.21
CA LEU A 256 -4.12 4.28 -29.03
C LEU A 256 -5.14 3.57 -28.13
N LEU A 257 -6.43 3.70 -28.43
CA LEU A 257 -7.51 3.11 -27.65
C LEU A 257 -8.18 1.98 -28.42
N LEU A 258 -7.99 0.74 -27.97
CA LEU A 258 -8.56 -0.45 -28.58
C LEU A 258 -9.65 -1.02 -27.66
N HIS A 259 -10.90 -0.80 -28.03
CA HIS A 259 -12.05 -1.39 -27.35
C HIS A 259 -12.25 -2.85 -27.81
N ASP A 260 -12.06 -3.81 -26.90
CA ASP A 260 -12.30 -5.24 -27.15
C ASP A 260 -13.26 -5.77 -26.06
N SER A 261 -14.50 -6.10 -26.44
CA SER A 261 -15.55 -6.57 -25.52
C SER A 261 -16.05 -7.97 -25.87
N HIS A 262 -16.49 -8.71 -24.84
CA HIS A 262 -17.09 -10.05 -24.95
C HIS A 262 -18.60 -10.07 -24.95
N LEU A 263 -19.24 -9.07 -24.34
CA LEU A 263 -20.60 -9.22 -23.84
C LEU A 263 -21.62 -8.36 -24.59
N ASP A 264 -21.22 -7.24 -25.21
CA ASP A 264 -21.90 -6.55 -26.31
C ASP A 264 -21.32 -5.13 -26.49
N PHE A 265 -21.28 -4.63 -27.72
CA PHE A 265 -20.86 -3.26 -28.05
C PHE A 265 -21.99 -2.23 -27.80
N SER A 266 -22.71 -2.34 -26.69
CA SER A 266 -23.91 -1.55 -26.39
C SER A 266 -23.71 -0.54 -25.26
N GLY A 267 -22.54 -0.49 -24.63
CA GLY A 267 -22.31 0.39 -23.51
C GLY A 267 -22.14 1.87 -23.89
N ARG A 268 -22.33 2.72 -22.88
CA ARG A 268 -22.34 4.18 -23.03
C ARG A 268 -20.99 4.73 -23.48
N VAL A 269 -19.89 4.20 -22.96
CA VAL A 269 -18.55 4.78 -23.18
C VAL A 269 -18.09 4.46 -24.60
N SER A 270 -18.29 3.23 -25.07
CA SER A 270 -18.00 2.89 -26.47
C SER A 270 -18.91 3.66 -27.45
N ALA A 271 -20.17 3.94 -27.08
CA ALA A 271 -21.08 4.75 -27.88
C ALA A 271 -20.62 6.20 -28.06
N GLU A 272 -20.27 6.86 -26.95
CA GLU A 272 -19.78 8.24 -26.98
C GLU A 272 -18.41 8.35 -27.68
N LEU A 273 -17.52 7.38 -27.43
CA LEU A 273 -16.24 7.29 -28.14
C LEU A 273 -16.46 7.16 -29.65
N PHE A 274 -17.37 6.29 -30.09
CA PHE A 274 -17.70 6.15 -31.52
C PHE A 274 -18.27 7.43 -32.13
N ASN A 275 -19.06 8.19 -31.36
CA ASN A 275 -19.60 9.47 -31.83
C ASN A 275 -18.51 10.54 -32.00
N LEU A 276 -17.54 10.64 -31.08
CA LEU A 276 -16.39 11.55 -31.21
C LEU A 276 -15.56 11.25 -32.47
N MET A 277 -15.51 9.97 -32.85
CA MET A 277 -14.70 9.49 -33.97
C MET A 277 -15.30 9.79 -35.36
N LYS A 278 -16.52 10.33 -35.44
CA LYS A 278 -17.17 10.68 -36.71
C LYS A 278 -16.46 11.82 -37.44
N GLU A 279 -15.81 12.72 -36.71
CA GLU A 279 -15.15 13.90 -37.27
C GLU A 279 -13.64 13.67 -37.48
N SER A 280 -12.99 13.00 -36.53
CA SER A 280 -11.55 12.72 -36.56
C SER A 280 -11.24 11.49 -35.72
N ARG A 281 -10.13 10.81 -36.05
CA ARG A 281 -9.58 9.75 -35.18
C ARG A 281 -8.83 10.27 -33.95
N ASP A 282 -8.44 11.53 -34.00
CA ASP A 282 -7.70 12.21 -32.94
C ASP A 282 -8.73 12.70 -31.91
N VAL A 283 -8.63 12.21 -30.68
CA VAL A 283 -9.56 12.50 -29.60
C VAL A 283 -8.86 13.28 -28.49
N ASP A 284 -9.51 14.33 -28.01
CA ASP A 284 -9.00 15.16 -26.92
C ASP A 284 -9.18 14.50 -25.55
N VAL A 285 -8.20 14.71 -24.67
CA VAL A 285 -8.22 14.19 -23.29
C VAL A 285 -9.42 14.72 -22.50
N SER A 286 -9.77 16.00 -22.68
CA SER A 286 -10.90 16.64 -22.01
C SER A 286 -12.23 16.02 -22.44
N ALA A 287 -12.40 15.72 -23.74
CA ALA A 287 -13.58 15.05 -24.27
C ALA A 287 -13.73 13.64 -23.68
N LEU A 288 -12.65 12.85 -23.65
CA LEU A 288 -12.66 11.51 -23.04
C LEU A 288 -12.97 11.55 -21.54
N LYS A 289 -12.40 12.50 -20.80
CA LYS A 289 -12.73 12.68 -19.38
C LYS A 289 -14.20 12.98 -19.16
N SER A 290 -14.78 13.85 -19.99
CA SER A 290 -16.22 14.17 -19.90
C SER A 290 -17.11 12.94 -20.12
N ILE A 291 -16.69 11.99 -20.97
CA ILE A 291 -17.38 10.72 -21.16
C ILE A 291 -17.32 9.87 -19.88
N LEU A 292 -16.19 9.85 -19.18
CA LEU A 292 -16.01 9.05 -17.96
C LEU A 292 -16.76 9.63 -16.75
N GLU A 293 -17.13 10.91 -16.75
CA GLU A 293 -17.90 11.53 -15.68
C GLU A 293 -19.34 11.00 -15.63
N VAL A 294 -19.71 10.38 -14.50
CA VAL A 294 -21.05 9.83 -14.25
C VAL A 294 -22.01 11.00 -13.96
N GLY A 295 -22.57 11.57 -15.03
CA GLY A 295 -23.49 12.70 -14.93
C GLY A 295 -23.92 13.32 -16.26
N SER A 296 -23.29 12.96 -17.39
CA SER A 296 -23.83 13.31 -18.69
C SER A 296 -25.00 12.39 -19.04
N GLU A 297 -26.19 12.68 -18.48
CA GLU A 297 -27.47 12.35 -19.13
C GLU A 297 -27.61 13.18 -20.42
N ARG A 298 -26.60 13.15 -21.30
CA ARG A 298 -26.86 13.38 -22.70
C ARG A 298 -27.67 12.18 -23.11
N LEU A 299 -28.98 12.39 -23.08
CA LEU A 299 -29.98 11.55 -23.68
C LEU A 299 -29.33 10.81 -24.85
N LEU A 300 -29.37 9.48 -24.82
CA LEU A 300 -29.22 8.65 -26.01
C LEU A 300 -30.42 8.97 -26.93
N THR A 301 -30.53 10.21 -27.38
CA THR A 301 -31.50 10.62 -28.38
C THR A 301 -30.99 10.06 -29.69
N GLN A 302 -31.65 8.99 -30.10
CA GLN A 302 -31.54 8.27 -31.37
C GLN A 302 -30.36 7.29 -31.43
N GLU A 303 -30.65 6.03 -31.11
CA GLU A 303 -29.91 4.88 -31.65
C GLU A 303 -30.37 4.60 -33.08
N PRO A 304 -29.51 4.79 -34.09
CA PRO A 304 -29.68 4.02 -35.32
C PRO A 304 -28.44 3.22 -35.74
N ASP A 305 -27.42 3.03 -34.90
CA ASP A 305 -26.14 2.48 -35.40
C ASP A 305 -25.37 1.55 -34.45
N VAL A 306 -26.07 0.81 -33.58
CA VAL A 306 -25.48 -0.24 -32.74
C VAL A 306 -24.69 -1.25 -33.59
N GLU A 307 -25.23 -1.61 -34.76
CA GLU A 307 -24.60 -2.57 -35.67
C GLU A 307 -23.34 -2.01 -36.34
N ARG A 308 -23.32 -0.74 -36.77
CA ARG A 308 -22.10 -0.13 -37.30
C ARG A 308 -21.03 0.05 -36.23
N ARG A 309 -21.40 0.44 -35.01
CA ARG A 309 -20.47 0.52 -33.87
C ARG A 309 -19.86 -0.85 -33.55
N ARG A 310 -20.70 -1.89 -33.50
CA ARG A 310 -20.26 -3.28 -33.35
C ARG A 310 -19.29 -3.68 -34.45
N ASN A 311 -19.63 -3.42 -35.71
CA ASN A 311 -18.78 -3.77 -36.86
C ASN A 311 -17.44 -2.99 -36.84
N TYR A 312 -17.47 -1.72 -36.43
CA TYR A 312 -16.28 -0.90 -36.31
C TYR A 312 -15.32 -1.44 -35.24
N PHE A 313 -15.78 -1.64 -34.00
CA PHE A 313 -14.89 -2.09 -32.93
C PHE A 313 -14.46 -3.56 -33.09
N SER A 314 -15.35 -4.44 -33.55
CA SER A 314 -15.01 -5.85 -33.84
C SER A 314 -13.97 -6.00 -34.96
N SER A 315 -13.82 -5.00 -35.83
CA SER A 315 -12.75 -4.99 -36.84
C SER A 315 -11.34 -4.92 -36.23
N PHE A 316 -11.21 -4.48 -34.97
CA PHE A 316 -9.94 -4.38 -34.25
C PHE A 316 -9.60 -5.63 -33.42
N SER A 317 -10.55 -6.53 -33.15
CA SER A 317 -10.27 -7.75 -32.37
C SER A 317 -9.15 -8.64 -32.98
N PRO A 318 -8.97 -8.73 -34.31
CA PRO A 318 -7.79 -9.37 -34.89
C PRO A 318 -6.46 -8.69 -34.54
N LEU A 319 -6.44 -7.35 -34.41
CA LEU A 319 -5.26 -6.60 -33.98
C LEU A 319 -4.97 -6.85 -32.49
N ALA A 320 -5.99 -6.86 -31.63
CA ALA A 320 -5.82 -7.20 -30.21
C ALA A 320 -5.19 -8.60 -30.03
N ARG A 321 -5.65 -9.59 -30.81
CA ARG A 321 -5.08 -10.95 -30.82
C ARG A 321 -3.64 -11.00 -31.32
N GLU A 322 -3.29 -10.24 -32.35
CA GLU A 322 -1.91 -10.17 -32.85
C GLU A 322 -0.95 -9.52 -31.85
N LEU A 323 -1.44 -8.53 -31.09
CA LEU A 323 -0.72 -7.92 -29.97
C LEU A 323 -0.65 -8.84 -28.73
N GLY A 324 -1.35 -9.99 -28.74
CA GLY A 324 -1.31 -11.00 -27.69
C GLY A 324 -2.27 -10.75 -26.53
N SER A 325 -3.27 -9.88 -26.70
CA SER A 325 -4.33 -9.68 -25.71
C SER A 325 -5.29 -10.87 -25.69
N ASN A 326 -5.66 -11.28 -24.49
CA ASN A 326 -6.72 -12.26 -24.28
C ASN A 326 -8.05 -11.53 -24.16
N GLN A 327 -9.00 -11.98 -24.95
CA GLN A 327 -10.39 -11.57 -24.97
C GLN A 327 -10.93 -11.21 -23.56
N GLY A 328 -11.16 -9.91 -23.32
CA GLY A 328 -11.90 -9.37 -22.18
C GLY A 328 -11.06 -8.92 -20.99
N GLY A 329 -9.75 -9.10 -21.08
CA GLY A 329 -8.80 -8.54 -20.13
C GLY A 329 -8.54 -7.06 -20.38
N VAL A 330 -7.91 -6.42 -19.39
CA VAL A 330 -7.29 -5.11 -19.56
C VAL A 330 -5.80 -5.34 -19.81
N ASP A 331 -5.32 -4.95 -20.98
CA ASP A 331 -3.91 -5.07 -21.38
C ASP A 331 -3.36 -3.72 -21.84
N ILE A 332 -2.07 -3.51 -21.63
CA ILE A 332 -1.34 -2.33 -22.10
C ILE A 332 -0.16 -2.79 -22.94
N VAL A 333 -0.02 -2.20 -24.14
CA VAL A 333 1.21 -2.35 -24.94
C VAL A 333 1.97 -1.03 -24.91
N PHE A 334 3.13 -1.01 -24.25
CA PHE A 334 3.98 0.17 -24.15
C PHE A 334 5.26 -0.03 -24.96
N ASN A 335 5.46 0.76 -26.03
CA ASN A 335 6.57 0.62 -26.97
C ASN A 335 6.80 -0.85 -27.44
N GLY A 336 5.72 -1.60 -27.62
CA GLY A 336 5.73 -3.01 -28.04
C GLY A 336 5.74 -4.01 -26.88
N ARG A 337 6.07 -3.61 -25.65
CA ARG A 337 5.97 -4.50 -24.49
C ARG A 337 4.52 -4.67 -24.05
N LEU A 338 4.02 -5.90 -24.06
CA LEU A 338 2.70 -6.25 -23.54
C LEU A 338 2.74 -6.42 -22.01
N ILE A 339 1.78 -5.81 -21.33
CA ILE A 339 1.57 -5.87 -19.89
C ILE A 339 0.11 -6.23 -19.65
N GLY A 340 -0.14 -7.46 -19.20
CA GLY A 340 -1.47 -7.93 -18.82
C GLY A 340 -1.63 -9.45 -19.02
N PRO A 341 -2.82 -10.01 -18.70
CA PRO A 341 -4.02 -9.29 -18.27
C PRO A 341 -3.85 -8.66 -16.89
N ILE A 342 -4.22 -7.38 -16.76
CA ILE A 342 -4.16 -6.65 -15.50
C ILE A 342 -5.35 -7.09 -14.62
N PRO A 343 -5.11 -7.63 -13.41
CA PRO A 343 -6.17 -8.07 -12.55
C PRO A 343 -6.91 -6.88 -11.93
N SER A 344 -8.23 -7.00 -11.76
CA SER A 344 -9.11 -5.96 -11.22
C SER A 344 -8.65 -5.43 -9.85
N SER A 345 -8.02 -6.29 -9.04
CA SER A 345 -7.47 -5.95 -7.73
C SER A 345 -6.29 -4.96 -7.78
N SER A 346 -5.66 -4.79 -8.94
CA SER A 346 -4.49 -3.92 -9.15
C SER A 346 -4.83 -2.57 -9.79
N LEU A 347 -6.10 -2.31 -10.12
CA LEU A 347 -6.56 -1.07 -10.74
C LEU A 347 -6.80 0.01 -9.66
N PHE A 348 -5.84 0.93 -9.48
CA PHE A 348 -5.93 2.08 -8.56
C PHE A 348 -7.11 3.01 -8.92
N GLY A 349 -7.80 3.62 -7.93
CA GLY A 349 -8.70 4.77 -8.22
C GLY A 349 -10.05 4.89 -7.49
N TYR A 350 -10.33 4.13 -6.43
CA TYR A 350 -11.60 4.22 -5.69
C TYR A 350 -11.98 5.67 -5.29
N TRP A 351 -11.09 6.38 -4.59
CA TRP A 351 -11.38 7.72 -4.07
C TRP A 351 -11.61 8.76 -5.15
N LYS A 352 -10.86 8.70 -6.25
CA LYS A 352 -11.03 9.61 -7.38
C LYS A 352 -12.42 9.43 -8.01
N LYS A 353 -12.88 8.19 -8.19
CA LYS A 353 -14.22 7.87 -8.71
C LYS A 353 -15.32 8.21 -7.72
N PHE A 354 -15.10 7.92 -6.44
CA PHE A 354 -16.06 8.16 -5.37
C PHE A 354 -16.32 9.65 -5.18
N LEU A 355 -15.27 10.49 -5.15
CA LEU A 355 -15.37 11.91 -4.81
C LEU A 355 -15.92 12.80 -5.94
N LYS A 356 -15.90 12.36 -7.20
CA LYS A 356 -16.50 13.07 -8.35
C LYS A 356 -16.14 14.58 -8.41
N GLY A 357 -14.85 14.88 -8.33
CA GLY A 357 -14.34 16.25 -8.40
C GLY A 357 -14.29 16.99 -7.05
N LEU A 358 -14.81 16.41 -5.96
CA LEU A 358 -14.53 16.88 -4.62
C LEU A 358 -13.08 16.53 -4.22
N PRO A 359 -12.38 17.43 -3.51
CA PRO A 359 -11.01 17.17 -3.07
C PRO A 359 -10.99 16.08 -1.99
N TYR A 360 -9.97 15.22 -2.02
CA TYR A 360 -9.72 14.32 -0.88
C TYR A 360 -9.13 15.16 0.26
N HIS A 361 -9.82 15.22 1.39
CA HIS A 361 -9.40 15.96 2.56
C HIS A 361 -8.46 15.11 3.41
N ILE A 362 -7.27 15.64 3.70
CA ILE A 362 -6.32 15.03 4.64
C ILE A 362 -6.18 16.01 5.81
N SER A 363 -6.66 15.63 6.99
CA SER A 363 -6.53 16.48 8.18
C SER A 363 -6.58 15.66 9.46
N ALA A 364 -5.71 16.00 10.42
CA ALA A 364 -5.79 15.50 11.79
C ALA A 364 -6.70 16.37 12.69
N LEU A 365 -7.22 17.49 12.17
CA LEU A 365 -8.03 18.46 12.90
C LEU A 365 -9.39 18.70 12.22
N TYR A 366 -10.45 18.77 13.03
CA TYR A 366 -11.81 19.05 12.58
C TYR A 366 -12.42 20.21 13.36
N VAL A 367 -13.09 21.12 12.65
CA VAL A 367 -13.91 22.19 13.24
C VAL A 367 -15.36 21.92 12.88
N VAL A 368 -16.24 21.85 13.89
CA VAL A 368 -17.64 21.48 13.71
C VAL A 368 -18.54 22.60 14.23
N ASP A 369 -19.44 23.08 13.38
CA ASP A 369 -20.58 23.88 13.81
C ASP A 369 -21.62 22.96 14.46
N LEU A 370 -21.70 22.99 15.79
CA LEU A 370 -22.56 22.09 16.56
C LEU A 370 -24.06 22.28 16.28
N ASN A 371 -24.51 23.48 15.96
CA ASN A 371 -25.92 23.73 15.67
C ASN A 371 -26.26 23.09 14.32
N ARG A 372 -25.45 23.35 13.29
CA ARG A 372 -25.66 22.77 11.96
C ARG A 372 -25.46 21.25 11.94
N PHE A 373 -24.50 20.75 12.72
CA PHE A 373 -24.24 19.32 12.84
C PHE A 373 -25.43 18.56 13.43
N ARG A 374 -26.11 19.15 14.42
CA ARG A 374 -27.34 18.61 15.00
C ARG A 374 -28.53 18.68 14.04
N GLU A 375 -28.72 19.81 13.36
CA GLU A 375 -29.80 19.99 12.37
C GLU A 375 -29.76 18.94 11.26
N LEU A 376 -28.57 18.57 10.79
CA LEU A 376 -28.39 17.58 9.72
C LEU A 376 -28.36 16.12 10.21
N ALA A 377 -28.47 15.90 11.53
CA ALA A 377 -28.22 14.61 12.17
C ALA A 377 -26.90 13.97 11.71
N ALA A 378 -25.88 14.80 11.48
CA ALA A 378 -24.62 14.39 10.85
C ALA A 378 -23.90 13.32 11.68
N GLY A 379 -23.99 13.40 13.02
CA GLY A 379 -23.42 12.42 13.93
C GLY A 379 -23.98 11.01 13.76
N ASP A 380 -25.30 10.88 13.60
CA ASP A 380 -25.94 9.57 13.40
C ASP A 380 -25.64 9.00 12.02
N ARG A 381 -25.56 9.85 10.99
CA ARG A 381 -25.16 9.46 9.64
C ARG A 381 -23.70 8.97 9.59
N LEU A 382 -22.78 9.71 10.21
CA LEU A 382 -21.38 9.31 10.33
C LEU A 382 -21.25 7.98 11.10
N ARG A 383 -22.00 7.82 12.19
CA ARG A 383 -21.99 6.58 12.98
C ARG A 383 -22.56 5.39 12.23
N GLY A 384 -23.62 5.59 11.45
CA GLY A 384 -24.19 4.56 10.58
C GLY A 384 -23.21 4.11 9.50
N GLN A 385 -22.55 5.06 8.83
CA GLN A 385 -21.54 4.74 7.82
C GLN A 385 -20.30 4.09 8.44
N TYR A 386 -19.87 4.56 9.61
CA TYR A 386 -18.81 3.93 10.40
C TYR A 386 -19.14 2.46 10.65
N GLN A 387 -20.35 2.13 11.13
CA GLN A 387 -20.75 0.75 11.44
C GLN A 387 -20.69 -0.16 10.20
N SER A 388 -21.05 0.38 9.03
CA SER A 388 -20.96 -0.33 7.75
C SER A 388 -19.51 -0.56 7.31
N LEU A 389 -18.64 0.44 7.44
CA LEU A 389 -17.24 0.37 7.05
C LEU A 389 -16.39 -0.44 8.03
N SER A 390 -16.73 -0.39 9.32
CA SER A 390 -15.97 -1.09 10.38
C SER A 390 -16.10 -2.61 10.31
N ALA A 391 -17.04 -3.13 9.53
CA ALA A 391 -17.17 -4.56 9.27
C ALA A 391 -16.09 -5.08 8.31
N ASP A 392 -15.48 -4.22 7.49
CA ASP A 392 -14.33 -4.56 6.64
C ASP A 392 -13.01 -4.13 7.31
N PRO A 393 -12.15 -5.07 7.71
CA PRO A 393 -10.87 -4.77 8.33
C PRO A 393 -9.94 -3.89 7.47
N ASN A 394 -10.08 -3.91 6.15
CA ASN A 394 -9.27 -3.09 5.25
C ASN A 394 -9.69 -1.61 5.25
N SER A 395 -10.94 -1.33 5.64
CA SER A 395 -11.49 0.02 5.74
C SER A 395 -11.14 0.72 7.07
N LEU A 396 -10.60 -0.03 8.05
CA LEU A 396 -10.25 0.49 9.38
C LEU A 396 -8.87 1.17 9.46
N ALA A 397 -7.96 0.85 8.54
CA ALA A 397 -6.55 1.27 8.63
C ALA A 397 -6.32 2.79 8.46
N ASN A 398 -7.27 3.50 7.87
CA ASN A 398 -7.24 4.94 7.62
C ASN A 398 -8.62 5.59 7.82
N LEU A 399 -9.42 5.01 8.73
CA LEU A 399 -10.84 5.33 8.86
C LEU A 399 -11.11 6.78 9.24
N ASP A 400 -10.20 7.40 10.00
CA ASP A 400 -10.25 8.81 10.39
C ASP A 400 -10.18 9.77 9.20
N GLN A 401 -9.59 9.33 8.07
CA GLN A 401 -9.60 10.08 6.82
C GLN A 401 -10.67 9.54 5.86
N ASP A 402 -10.83 8.23 5.77
CA ASP A 402 -11.72 7.59 4.80
C ASP A 402 -13.21 7.83 5.13
N LEU A 403 -13.61 7.83 6.40
CA LEU A 403 -15.01 8.06 6.78
C LEU A 403 -15.50 9.48 6.39
N PRO A 404 -14.79 10.57 6.72
CA PRO A 404 -15.15 11.90 6.24
C PRO A 404 -15.13 12.00 4.71
N ASN A 405 -14.12 11.43 4.04
CA ASN A 405 -14.05 11.45 2.58
C ASN A 405 -15.17 10.65 1.92
N HIS A 406 -15.62 9.55 2.53
CA HIS A 406 -16.78 8.79 2.06
C HIS A 406 -18.09 9.57 2.23
N MET A 407 -18.15 10.47 3.19
CA MET A 407 -19.39 11.14 3.58
C MET A 407 -19.56 12.52 2.94
N GLN A 408 -18.61 13.00 2.13
CA GLN A 408 -18.64 14.34 1.53
C GLN A 408 -19.90 14.62 0.70
N HIS A 409 -20.49 13.60 0.06
CA HIS A 409 -21.73 13.75 -0.71
C HIS A 409 -22.99 13.92 0.16
N ALA A 410 -22.94 13.43 1.41
CA ALA A 410 -24.07 13.45 2.33
C ALA A 410 -23.93 14.51 3.44
N ILE A 411 -22.69 14.92 3.73
CA ILE A 411 -22.32 15.87 4.78
C ILE A 411 -21.30 16.84 4.17
N PRO A 412 -21.61 18.15 4.11
CA PRO A 412 -20.68 19.14 3.59
C PRO A 412 -19.41 19.19 4.44
N ILE A 413 -18.27 18.85 3.84
CA ILE A 413 -16.95 18.91 4.45
C ILE A 413 -16.08 19.84 3.61
N LYS A 414 -15.20 20.60 4.27
CA LYS A 414 -14.30 21.57 3.63
C LYS A 414 -12.93 21.47 4.27
N SER A 415 -11.89 21.76 3.49
CA SER A 415 -10.53 21.91 4.03
C SER A 415 -10.43 23.17 4.89
N LEU A 416 -9.74 23.06 6.02
CA LEU A 416 -9.24 24.22 6.73
C LEU A 416 -8.09 24.86 5.94
N SER A 417 -7.85 26.14 6.19
CA SER A 417 -6.67 26.84 5.66
C SER A 417 -5.40 26.25 6.30
N GLN A 418 -4.27 26.31 5.58
CA GLN A 418 -2.99 25.73 6.03
C GLN A 418 -2.46 26.35 7.34
N ASP A 419 -2.88 27.56 7.69
CA ASP A 419 -2.55 28.19 8.98
C ASP A 419 -3.19 27.49 10.18
N TRP A 420 -4.15 26.58 9.99
CA TRP A 420 -4.81 25.91 11.09
C TRP A 420 -3.97 24.82 11.75
N LEU A 421 -3.13 24.12 10.98
CA LEU A 421 -2.37 22.96 11.46
C LEU A 421 -0.99 22.95 10.83
N TRP A 422 0.05 23.09 11.64
CA TRP A 422 1.44 23.01 11.21
C TRP A 422 2.09 21.73 11.71
N CYS A 423 2.93 21.11 10.88
CA CYS A 423 3.75 19.96 11.25
C CYS A 423 5.11 20.09 10.55
N GLU A 424 6.21 19.97 11.30
CA GLU A 424 7.58 20.11 10.81
C GLU A 424 7.91 19.22 9.61
N THR A 425 7.26 18.05 9.51
CA THR A 425 7.52 17.10 8.41
C THR A 425 6.95 17.58 7.07
N TRP A 426 5.88 18.37 7.09
CA TRP A 426 5.08 18.68 5.90
C TRP A 426 4.91 20.19 5.64
N CYS A 427 5.32 21.04 6.57
CA CYS A 427 5.14 22.49 6.52
C CYS A 427 6.49 23.20 6.68
N SER A 428 6.63 24.40 6.09
CA SER A 428 7.87 25.17 6.21
C SER A 428 7.97 25.87 7.57
N ASP A 429 9.19 26.20 7.99
CA ASP A 429 9.44 26.92 9.25
C ASP A 429 8.81 28.32 9.27
N GLU A 430 8.64 28.97 8.11
CA GLU A 430 7.96 30.26 8.02
C GLU A 430 6.47 30.15 8.38
N ALA A 431 5.83 29.03 7.99
CA ALA A 431 4.41 28.80 8.25
C ALA A 431 4.10 28.59 9.74
N LEU A 432 5.09 28.15 10.54
CA LEU A 432 4.96 27.96 11.99
C LEU A 432 4.55 29.26 12.70
N LYS A 433 5.05 30.41 12.23
CA LYS A 433 4.79 31.73 12.85
C LYS A 433 3.33 32.15 12.79
N THR A 434 2.59 31.63 11.81
CA THR A 434 1.17 31.91 11.60
C THR A 434 0.27 30.74 11.99
N ALA A 435 0.86 29.64 12.47
CA ALA A 435 0.13 28.43 12.79
C ALA A 435 -0.75 28.63 14.03
N ARG A 436 -2.00 28.19 13.95
CA ARG A 436 -2.95 28.20 15.07
C ARG A 436 -2.81 26.98 15.96
N THR A 437 -2.40 25.84 15.39
CA THR A 437 -2.11 24.61 16.12
C THR A 437 -0.88 23.93 15.54
N ILE A 438 -0.16 23.21 16.40
CA ILE A 438 1.05 22.46 16.05
C ILE A 438 0.75 20.97 16.23
N ASP A 439 0.76 20.22 15.13
CA ASP A 439 0.77 18.77 15.16
C ASP A 439 2.21 18.28 15.30
N LEU A 440 2.49 17.68 16.45
CA LEU A 440 3.73 16.97 16.71
C LEU A 440 3.69 15.60 16.01
N CYS A 441 3.58 15.62 14.68
CA CYS A 441 3.65 14.49 13.77
C CYS A 441 5.02 13.82 13.84
N ASN A 442 5.10 12.49 13.70
CA ASN A 442 6.41 11.83 13.66
C ASN A 442 7.17 12.19 12.39
N ASN A 443 8.40 12.67 12.55
CA ASN A 443 9.32 12.90 11.45
C ASN A 443 10.06 11.59 11.12
N PRO A 444 9.81 10.96 9.96
CA PRO A 444 10.41 9.68 9.60
C PRO A 444 11.92 9.77 9.35
N MET A 445 12.45 10.97 9.09
CA MET A 445 13.88 11.21 8.83
C MET A 445 14.69 11.29 10.12
N THR A 446 14.21 12.05 11.11
CA THR A 446 14.95 12.29 12.36
C THR A 446 14.64 11.25 13.44
N LYS A 447 13.45 10.62 13.39
CA LYS A 447 12.94 9.68 14.41
C LYS A 447 13.00 10.23 15.84
N GLU A 448 12.98 11.55 15.97
CA GLU A 448 13.02 12.24 17.27
C GLU A 448 11.79 11.83 18.11
N PRO A 449 11.98 11.46 19.40
CA PRO A 449 10.88 11.16 20.31
C PRO A 449 9.91 12.35 20.42
N LYS A 450 8.61 12.07 20.50
CA LYS A 450 7.55 13.10 20.47
C LYS A 450 7.70 14.15 21.58
N LEU A 451 8.16 13.76 22.76
CA LEU A 451 8.38 14.66 23.90
C LEU A 451 9.61 15.57 23.71
N GLU A 452 10.71 15.03 23.18
CA GLU A 452 11.91 15.84 22.87
C GLU A 452 11.59 16.87 21.80
N ARG A 453 10.83 16.47 20.78
CA ARG A 453 10.33 17.40 19.76
C ARG A 453 9.44 18.48 20.38
N ALA A 454 8.55 18.12 21.30
CA ALA A 454 7.69 19.09 21.99
C ALA A 454 8.52 20.14 22.74
N ARG A 455 9.52 19.71 23.52
CA ARG A 455 10.45 20.60 24.24
C ARG A 455 11.23 21.53 23.30
N ARG A 456 11.60 21.06 22.11
CA ARG A 456 12.33 21.85 21.11
C ARG A 456 11.46 22.84 20.36
N GLN A 457 10.24 22.44 19.97
CA GLN A 457 9.38 23.23 19.07
C GLN A 457 8.42 24.16 19.79
N VAL A 458 8.06 23.84 21.04
CA VAL A 458 7.12 24.61 21.86
C VAL A 458 7.89 25.16 23.06
N PRO A 459 8.36 26.42 23.01
CA PRO A 459 9.22 26.99 24.06
C PRO A 459 8.61 26.89 25.47
N GLU A 460 7.29 27.05 25.57
CA GLU A 460 6.53 27.03 26.82
C GLU A 460 6.32 25.61 27.37
N TRP A 461 6.61 24.56 26.58
CA TRP A 461 6.32 23.18 26.95
C TRP A 461 7.01 22.78 28.27
N THR A 462 8.29 23.14 28.43
CA THR A 462 9.05 22.75 29.61
C THR A 462 8.49 23.41 30.87
N GLU A 463 8.09 24.69 30.78
CA GLU A 463 7.49 25.40 31.91
C GLU A 463 6.16 24.75 32.35
N TYR A 464 5.29 24.42 31.39
CA TYR A 464 4.02 23.75 31.69
C TYR A 464 4.20 22.30 32.18
N ASP A 465 5.15 21.56 31.62
CA ASP A 465 5.47 20.19 32.06
C ASP A 465 5.97 20.19 33.51
N ASP A 466 6.82 21.15 33.87
CA ASP A 466 7.31 21.34 35.24
C ASP A 466 6.17 21.75 36.20
N GLU A 467 5.27 22.65 35.79
CA GLU A 467 4.10 23.05 36.59
C GLU A 467 3.15 21.88 36.85
N ILE A 468 2.86 21.08 35.81
CA ILE A 468 2.04 19.86 35.92
C ILE A 468 2.72 18.83 36.84
N ALA A 469 4.04 18.65 36.73
CA ALA A 469 4.79 17.74 37.57
C ALA A 469 4.81 18.19 39.04
N GLU A 470 4.88 19.50 39.29
CA GLU A 470 4.77 20.06 40.64
C GLU A 470 3.35 19.92 41.22
N LEU A 471 2.32 20.17 40.42
CA LEU A 471 0.93 19.89 40.78
C LEU A 471 0.75 18.39 41.12
N GLY A 472 1.27 17.49 40.30
CA GLY A 472 1.23 16.05 40.52
C GLY A 472 1.91 15.66 41.84
N ARG A 473 3.07 16.24 42.15
CA ARG A 473 3.77 16.05 43.44
C ARG A 473 2.94 16.56 44.62
N ARG A 474 2.27 17.70 44.49
CA ARG A 474 1.39 18.25 45.53
C ARG A 474 0.19 17.34 45.79
N VAL A 475 -0.52 16.93 44.73
CA VAL A 475 -1.68 16.03 44.83
C VAL A 475 -1.29 14.67 45.42
N ALA A 476 -0.14 14.12 45.02
CA ALA A 476 0.35 12.85 45.57
C ALA A 476 0.68 12.95 47.08
N ARG A 477 1.25 14.08 47.53
CA ARG A 477 1.49 14.34 48.96
C ARG A 477 0.19 14.47 49.74
N GLU A 478 -0.79 15.20 49.22
CA GLU A 478 -2.11 15.37 49.85
C GLU A 478 -2.90 14.05 49.92
N GLN A 479 -2.82 13.20 48.89
CA GLN A 479 -3.45 11.87 48.89
C GLN A 479 -2.72 10.86 49.78
N GLY A 480 -1.40 10.93 49.85
CA GLY A 480 -0.59 10.13 50.79
C GLY A 480 -0.88 10.50 52.24
N GLN A 481 -0.95 11.80 52.55
CA GLN A 481 -1.35 12.28 53.88
C GLN A 481 -2.79 11.91 54.24
N ALA A 482 -3.74 11.99 53.29
CA ALA A 482 -5.11 11.55 53.53
C ALA A 482 -5.25 10.02 53.70
N GLY A 483 -4.38 9.24 53.07
CA GLY A 483 -4.29 7.78 53.23
C GLY A 483 -3.66 7.36 54.54
N ASP A 484 -2.59 8.05 54.95
CA ASP A 484 -1.92 7.85 56.24
C ASP A 484 -2.82 8.30 57.40
N GLU A 485 -3.50 9.45 57.32
CA GLU A 485 -4.49 9.87 58.33
C GLU A 485 -5.68 8.90 58.43
N LYS A 486 -6.09 8.25 57.33
CA LYS A 486 -7.14 7.21 57.35
C LYS A 486 -6.65 5.91 57.99
N ASN A 487 -5.42 5.50 57.68
CA ASN A 487 -4.81 4.30 58.26
C ASN A 487 -4.47 4.48 59.74
N GLU A 488 -4.06 5.69 60.15
CA GLU A 488 -3.77 6.04 61.54
C GLU A 488 -5.07 6.10 62.35
N LYS A 489 -6.14 6.73 61.83
CA LYS A 489 -7.48 6.67 62.45
C LYS A 489 -8.11 5.28 62.45
N MET A 490 -7.73 4.40 61.54
CA MET A 490 -8.20 3.00 61.51
C MET A 490 -7.42 2.15 62.53
N ARG A 491 -6.10 2.37 62.67
CA ARG A 491 -5.26 1.73 63.70
C ARG A 491 -5.65 2.16 65.11
N GLU A 492 -5.88 3.45 65.35
CA GLU A 492 -6.34 3.95 66.66
C GLU A 492 -7.73 3.44 67.05
N ARG A 493 -8.53 3.01 66.07
CA ARG A 493 -9.89 2.48 66.29
C ARG A 493 -9.94 0.96 66.47
N ASP A 494 -8.91 0.24 66.01
CA ASP A 494 -8.73 -1.20 66.24
C ASP A 494 -7.92 -1.48 67.54
N GLU A 495 -7.34 -0.46 68.17
CA GLU A 495 -6.62 -0.52 69.46
C GLU A 495 -7.48 -0.09 70.68
N LEU A 496 -8.76 0.21 70.48
CA LEU A 496 -9.79 0.47 71.51
C LEU A 496 -10.87 -0.62 71.46
#